data_AF-A0A6B3IJ80-F1
#
_entry.id   AF-A0A6B3IJ80-F1
#
_cell.length_a   1.000
_cell.length_b   1.000
_cell.length_c   1.000
_cell.angle_alpha   90.00
_cell.angle_beta   90.00
_cell.angle_gamma   90.00
#
_symmetry.space_group_name_H-M   'P 1'
#
loop_
_entity.id
_entity.type
_entity.pdbx_description
1 polymer ?
#
loop_
_entity_poly.entity_id
_entity_poly.type
_entity_poly.pdbx_seq_one_letter_code
_entity_poly.pdbx_strand_id
1 'polypeptide(L)'
;MNHRAPAAAPLLLALVLLGAGCSGGVEGTPGAAGVRDPYFPGLGNGGYDVTHYGLELDVEPAADRLRGTATITARATQDLSAFHLDLAGLDVESATVEGKPAAVNRAGKELTIRPGGAVEDRLRKGRTFTTVVRYSGAPQTITDPDGSKEGWLRTADGAVALGEPTGSMAWFPGNHHPSDKATYDIEVTVPDPLTAVSNGQLVSRSTAGSRTSYHWRTAEPMASYLATVAVGRFTTQQSRTPDGIRLFTAVDPESAAASKDVLARIPDVLAWSAEKFGP
;
A
#
# COMPACT_ATOMS: atom_id res chain seq x y z
N MET A 1 10.71 82.97 -28.78
CA MET A 1 9.57 82.70 -27.88
C MET A 1 9.83 81.36 -27.21
N ASN A 2 10.27 81.42 -25.96
CA ASN A 2 10.64 80.29 -25.13
C ASN A 2 9.40 79.78 -24.39
N HIS A 3 9.05 78.50 -24.53
CA HIS A 3 8.14 77.84 -23.59
C HIS A 3 8.82 76.60 -23.01
N ARG A 4 9.13 76.72 -21.71
CA ARG A 4 9.59 75.64 -20.81
C ARG A 4 8.39 74.77 -20.44
N ALA A 5 8.56 73.45 -20.50
CA ALA A 5 7.64 72.48 -19.91
C ALA A 5 7.99 72.26 -18.42
N PRO A 6 7.01 72.09 -17.51
CA PRO A 6 7.28 71.67 -16.14
C PRO A 6 7.29 70.13 -16.03
N ALA A 7 8.31 69.61 -15.34
CA ALA A 7 8.38 68.23 -14.89
C ALA A 7 7.67 68.09 -13.54
N ALA A 8 6.78 67.10 -13.41
CA ALA A 8 6.21 66.68 -12.13
C ALA A 8 6.64 65.22 -11.88
N ALA A 9 7.35 65.01 -10.77
CA ALA A 9 7.90 63.72 -10.35
C ALA A 9 6.81 62.81 -9.75
N PRO A 10 6.84 61.48 -9.98
CA PRO A 10 5.99 60.56 -9.26
C PRO A 10 6.63 60.17 -7.91
N LEU A 11 5.85 60.30 -6.85
CA LEU A 11 6.16 59.82 -5.51
C LEU A 11 6.00 58.28 -5.48
N LEU A 12 7.10 57.54 -5.35
CA LEU A 12 7.07 56.10 -5.14
C LEU A 12 6.80 55.80 -3.66
N LEU A 13 5.59 55.33 -3.35
CA LEU A 13 5.24 54.79 -2.04
C LEU A 13 5.76 53.34 -1.98
N ALA A 14 6.86 53.09 -1.26
CA ALA A 14 7.35 51.75 -0.99
C ALA A 14 6.50 51.12 0.13
N LEU A 15 5.62 50.19 -0.23
CA LEU A 15 4.87 49.37 0.70
C LEU A 15 5.78 48.22 1.18
N VAL A 16 6.36 48.35 2.37
CA VAL A 16 7.11 47.26 3.00
C VAL A 16 6.11 46.28 3.60
N LEU A 17 5.78 45.22 2.86
CA LEU A 17 5.09 44.04 3.39
C LEU A 17 6.09 43.25 4.24
N LEU A 18 6.00 43.43 5.56
CA LEU A 18 6.57 42.48 6.52
C LEU A 18 5.74 41.19 6.45
N GLY A 19 6.09 40.32 5.49
CA GLY A 19 5.63 38.95 5.50
C GLY A 19 6.27 38.22 6.68
N ALA A 20 5.52 38.06 7.76
CA ALA A 20 5.81 37.03 8.76
C ALA A 20 5.65 35.67 8.06
N GLY A 21 6.74 35.17 7.49
CA GLY A 21 6.80 33.84 6.91
C GLY A 21 6.61 32.83 8.02
N CYS A 22 5.49 32.09 7.99
CA CYS A 22 5.37 30.84 8.72
C CYS A 22 6.40 29.86 8.13
N SER A 23 7.63 29.84 8.67
CA SER A 23 8.68 28.87 8.33
C SER A 23 8.41 27.52 8.99
N GLY A 24 7.22 26.94 8.76
CA GLY A 24 6.81 25.65 9.32
C GLY A 24 6.94 24.48 8.32
N GLY A 25 7.58 24.72 7.18
CA GLY A 25 7.82 23.68 6.16
C GLY A 25 9.07 22.87 6.47
N VAL A 26 9.04 21.59 6.11
CA VAL A 26 10.17 20.67 6.15
C VAL A 26 11.15 21.05 5.02
N GLU A 27 12.46 21.20 5.28
CA GLU A 27 13.45 21.40 4.22
C GLU A 27 13.66 20.11 3.40
N GLY A 28 14.06 20.26 2.13
CA GLY A 28 14.25 19.16 1.20
C GLY A 28 13.35 19.26 -0.03
N THR A 29 13.35 18.21 -0.86
CA THR A 29 12.57 18.16 -2.11
C THR A 29 11.50 17.07 -2.03
N PRO A 30 10.32 17.25 -2.65
CA PRO A 30 9.37 16.16 -2.78
C PRO A 30 9.99 14.95 -3.48
N GLY A 31 9.68 13.75 -3.00
CA GLY A 31 9.91 12.51 -3.75
C GLY A 31 9.18 12.54 -5.10
N ALA A 32 9.64 11.74 -6.06
CA ALA A 32 9.01 11.69 -7.37
C ALA A 32 7.66 10.97 -7.30
N ALA A 33 6.64 11.52 -7.97
CA ALA A 33 5.42 10.81 -8.33
C ALA A 33 5.71 9.96 -9.57
N GLY A 34 5.71 8.63 -9.45
CA GLY A 34 6.13 7.71 -10.50
C GLY A 34 7.63 7.38 -10.48
N VAL A 35 7.98 6.15 -10.87
CA VAL A 35 9.37 5.72 -11.15
C VAL A 35 9.77 5.81 -12.62
N ARG A 36 8.89 6.37 -13.47
CA ARG A 36 9.07 6.48 -14.94
C ARG A 36 9.16 5.13 -15.64
N ASP A 37 8.35 4.17 -15.21
CA ASP A 37 8.21 2.89 -15.92
C ASP A 37 7.66 3.13 -17.35
N PRO A 38 8.21 2.48 -18.40
CA PRO A 38 7.75 2.66 -19.77
C PRO A 38 6.31 2.21 -20.04
N TYR A 39 5.82 1.22 -19.30
CA TYR A 39 4.47 0.67 -19.43
C TYR A 39 3.50 1.38 -18.48
N PHE A 40 3.97 1.72 -17.27
CA PHE A 40 3.16 2.29 -16.20
C PHE A 40 3.82 3.55 -15.61
N PRO A 41 3.91 4.66 -16.36
CA PRO A 41 4.71 5.82 -15.97
C PRO A 41 4.25 6.51 -14.68
N GLY A 42 2.99 6.30 -14.28
CA GLY A 42 2.40 6.83 -13.05
C GLY A 42 2.46 5.88 -11.85
N LEU A 43 3.09 4.71 -11.96
CA LEU A 43 3.23 3.78 -10.84
C LEU A 43 4.52 3.97 -10.08
N GLY A 44 4.45 3.68 -8.79
CA GLY A 44 5.56 3.74 -7.88
C GLY A 44 5.99 5.17 -7.59
N ASN A 45 6.95 5.33 -6.69
CA ASN A 45 7.31 6.60 -6.10
C ASN A 45 8.81 6.64 -5.81
N GLY A 46 9.40 7.81 -6.01
CA GLY A 46 10.83 8.04 -5.80
C GLY A 46 11.15 8.73 -4.47
N GLY A 47 12.43 8.70 -4.11
CA GLY A 47 12.95 9.43 -2.96
C GLY A 47 12.94 8.63 -1.64
N TYR A 48 12.38 7.42 -1.66
CA TYR A 48 12.43 6.46 -0.56
C TYR A 48 12.40 5.01 -1.06
N ASP A 49 12.65 4.08 -0.15
CA ASP A 49 12.69 2.62 -0.36
C ASP A 49 11.88 1.97 0.78
N VAL A 50 10.83 1.20 0.45
CA VAL A 50 9.96 0.61 1.47
C VAL A 50 10.55 -0.71 1.95
N THR A 51 10.75 -0.81 3.25
CA THR A 51 11.32 -2.00 3.88
C THR A 51 10.26 -2.94 4.46
N HIS A 52 9.12 -2.40 4.89
CA HIS A 52 8.05 -3.17 5.53
C HIS A 52 6.67 -2.51 5.40
N TYR A 53 5.66 -3.34 5.17
CA TYR A 53 4.25 -2.99 5.31
C TYR A 53 3.61 -3.79 6.45
N GLY A 54 3.05 -3.09 7.43
CA GLY A 54 2.08 -3.63 8.37
C GLY A 54 0.67 -3.21 7.95
N LEU A 55 -0.16 -4.16 7.53
CA LEU A 55 -1.51 -3.91 7.03
C LEU A 55 -2.54 -4.54 7.98
N GLU A 56 -3.35 -3.71 8.62
CA GLU A 56 -4.50 -4.14 9.41
C GLU A 56 -5.78 -3.84 8.62
N LEU A 57 -6.53 -4.88 8.27
CA LEU A 57 -7.70 -4.79 7.40
C LEU A 57 -8.94 -5.33 8.11
N ASP A 58 -10.00 -4.53 8.16
CA ASP A 58 -11.36 -4.96 8.49
C ASP A 58 -12.15 -5.05 7.18
N VAL A 59 -12.53 -6.28 6.82
CA VAL A 59 -13.22 -6.58 5.57
C VAL A 59 -14.64 -7.02 5.85
N GLU A 60 -15.60 -6.33 5.25
CA GLU A 60 -17.04 -6.63 5.35
C GLU A 60 -17.63 -6.84 3.94
N PRO A 61 -17.57 -8.08 3.40
CA PRO A 61 -17.99 -8.33 2.01
C PRO A 61 -19.46 -8.01 1.73
N ALA A 62 -20.34 -8.24 2.71
CA ALA A 62 -21.77 -7.96 2.59
C ALA A 62 -22.07 -6.45 2.47
N ALA A 63 -21.24 -5.61 3.09
CA ALA A 63 -21.35 -4.16 3.02
C ALA A 63 -20.49 -3.53 1.92
N ASP A 64 -19.75 -4.35 1.16
CA ASP A 64 -18.74 -3.92 0.20
C ASP A 64 -17.76 -2.89 0.78
N ARG A 65 -17.27 -3.17 1.99
CA ARG A 65 -16.47 -2.20 2.73
C ARG A 65 -15.17 -2.81 3.22
N LEU A 66 -14.11 -2.03 3.03
CA LEU A 66 -12.80 -2.24 3.62
C LEU A 66 -12.46 -1.04 4.50
N ARG A 67 -12.01 -1.28 5.72
CA ARG A 67 -11.30 -0.30 6.54
C ARG A 67 -9.88 -0.79 6.74
N GLY A 68 -8.91 0.07 6.53
CA GLY A 68 -7.51 -0.29 6.61
C GLY A 68 -6.71 0.69 7.46
N THR A 69 -5.70 0.15 8.13
CA THR A 69 -4.57 0.92 8.65
C THR A 69 -3.31 0.35 8.02
N ALA A 70 -2.61 1.16 7.24
CA ALA A 70 -1.33 0.82 6.63
C ALA A 70 -0.21 1.53 7.38
N THR A 71 0.65 0.74 8.02
CA THR A 71 1.90 1.19 8.64
C THR A 71 3.05 0.85 7.71
N ILE A 72 3.66 1.88 7.12
CA ILE A 72 4.69 1.76 6.08
C ILE A 72 6.01 2.21 6.67
N THR A 73 7.01 1.33 6.70
CA THR A 73 8.38 1.67 7.15
C THR A 73 9.30 1.77 5.94
N ALA A 74 9.90 2.95 5.75
CA ALA A 74 10.70 3.27 4.59
C ALA A 74 12.03 3.94 4.97
N ARG A 75 13.01 3.85 4.07
CA ARG A 75 14.28 4.58 4.15
C ARG A 75 14.29 5.68 3.11
N ALA A 76 14.54 6.92 3.53
CA ALA A 76 14.69 8.03 2.61
C ALA A 76 15.99 7.88 1.79
N THR A 77 15.91 8.03 0.47
CA THR A 77 17.07 7.99 -0.46
C THR A 77 17.56 9.40 -0.83
N GLN A 78 16.80 10.42 -0.44
CA GLN A 78 17.12 11.85 -0.50
C GLN A 78 16.53 12.59 0.72
N ASP A 79 16.78 13.89 0.86
CA ASP A 79 16.09 14.72 1.86
C ASP A 79 14.68 15.05 1.36
N LEU A 80 13.65 14.56 2.07
CA LEU A 80 12.26 14.63 1.65
C LEU A 80 11.49 15.75 2.37
N SER A 81 10.91 16.67 1.61
CA SER A 81 9.89 17.61 2.12
C SER A 81 8.45 17.08 1.96
N ALA A 82 8.27 16.07 1.09
CA ALA A 82 7.04 15.32 0.90
C ALA A 82 7.38 13.98 0.22
N PHE A 83 6.49 13.01 0.29
CA PHE A 83 6.59 11.77 -0.48
C PHE A 83 5.21 11.32 -0.92
N HIS A 84 5.18 10.32 -1.78
CA HIS A 84 4.00 9.94 -2.52
C HIS A 84 3.62 8.49 -2.27
N LEU A 85 2.32 8.15 -2.31
CA LEU A 85 1.79 6.79 -2.19
C LEU A 85 0.66 6.60 -3.22
N ASP A 86 0.60 5.43 -3.82
CA ASP A 86 -0.46 5.01 -4.72
C ASP A 86 -1.64 4.43 -3.92
N LEU A 87 -2.87 4.90 -4.15
CA LEU A 87 -4.12 4.36 -3.58
C LEU A 87 -5.32 4.68 -4.49
N ALA A 88 -6.06 3.69 -4.95
CA ALA A 88 -7.24 3.86 -5.80
C ALA A 88 -8.56 3.69 -5.02
N GLY A 89 -9.51 4.59 -5.28
CA GLY A 89 -10.91 4.46 -4.86
C GLY A 89 -11.20 4.70 -3.37
N LEU A 90 -10.29 4.32 -2.47
CA LEU A 90 -10.48 4.40 -1.02
C LEU A 90 -10.20 5.80 -0.47
N ASP A 91 -10.99 6.21 0.52
CA ASP A 91 -10.90 7.51 1.17
C ASP A 91 -9.87 7.48 2.31
N VAL A 92 -8.97 8.47 2.33
CA VAL A 92 -7.99 8.62 3.41
C VAL A 92 -8.62 9.42 4.54
N GLU A 93 -8.73 8.82 5.71
CA GLU A 93 -9.27 9.45 6.92
C GLU A 93 -8.20 10.29 7.63
N SER A 94 -6.98 9.77 7.70
CA SER A 94 -5.83 10.47 8.29
C SER A 94 -4.50 9.86 7.88
N ALA A 95 -3.44 10.65 7.97
CA ALA A 95 -2.07 10.18 7.87
C ALA A 95 -1.20 10.76 8.98
N THR A 96 -0.22 9.98 9.44
CA THR A 96 0.84 10.43 10.34
C THR A 96 2.20 10.00 9.83
N VAL A 97 3.23 10.77 10.13
CA VAL A 97 4.64 10.46 9.86
C VAL A 97 5.38 10.59 11.19
N GLU A 98 6.07 9.54 11.61
CA GLU A 98 6.68 9.44 12.94
C GLU A 98 5.70 9.77 14.08
N GLY A 99 4.44 9.34 13.93
CA GLY A 99 3.35 9.59 14.88
C GLY A 99 2.87 11.04 14.95
N LYS A 100 3.35 11.94 14.09
CA LYS A 100 2.87 13.32 13.97
C LYS A 100 1.90 13.45 12.79
N PRO A 101 0.83 14.25 12.90
CA PRO A 101 -0.09 14.48 11.79
C PRO A 101 0.63 14.97 10.53
N ALA A 102 0.24 14.42 9.38
CA ALA A 102 0.73 14.82 8.07
C ALA A 102 -0.45 15.29 7.22
N ALA A 103 -0.24 16.33 6.40
CA ALA A 103 -1.24 16.75 5.44
C ALA A 103 -1.25 15.79 4.25
N VAL A 104 -2.45 15.47 3.75
CA VAL A 104 -2.65 14.59 2.60
C VAL A 104 -3.32 15.38 1.49
N ASN A 105 -2.77 15.30 0.28
CA ASN A 105 -3.43 15.75 -0.94
C ASN A 105 -3.56 14.56 -1.90
N ARG A 106 -4.56 14.56 -2.77
CA ARG A 106 -4.83 13.49 -3.72
C ARG A 106 -4.97 14.05 -5.14
N ALA A 107 -4.29 13.44 -6.10
CA ALA A 107 -4.47 13.65 -7.53
C ALA A 107 -4.76 12.31 -8.22
N GLY A 108 -6.05 12.01 -8.41
CA GLY A 108 -6.46 10.69 -8.91
C GLY A 108 -6.06 9.59 -7.92
N LYS A 109 -5.20 8.68 -8.36
CA LYS A 109 -4.68 7.54 -7.56
C LYS A 109 -3.47 7.91 -6.70
N GLU A 110 -2.90 9.09 -6.92
CA GLU A 110 -1.69 9.55 -6.27
C GLU A 110 -2.01 10.31 -4.97
N LEU A 111 -1.42 9.89 -3.85
CA LEU A 111 -1.43 10.62 -2.59
C LEU A 111 -0.10 11.34 -2.41
N THR A 112 -0.14 12.62 -2.07
CA THR A 112 1.04 13.35 -1.57
C THR A 112 0.93 13.53 -0.07
N ILE A 113 1.87 12.93 0.67
CA ILE A 113 2.01 13.05 2.12
C ILE A 113 3.01 14.16 2.43
N ARG A 114 2.56 15.20 3.13
CA ARG A 114 3.37 16.33 3.59
C ARG A 114 3.49 16.33 5.11
N PRO A 115 4.64 15.90 5.64
CA PRO A 115 4.90 15.90 7.08
C PRO A 115 5.00 17.34 7.63
N GLY A 116 4.64 17.56 8.89
CA GLY A 116 4.88 18.85 9.54
C GLY A 116 6.36 19.06 9.91
N GLY A 117 6.79 20.32 10.15
CA GLY A 117 8.20 20.65 10.46
C GLY A 117 8.83 19.89 11.64
N ALA A 118 8.04 19.31 12.54
CA ALA A 118 8.53 18.57 13.71
C ALA A 118 9.21 17.22 13.41
N VAL A 119 9.20 16.73 12.16
CA VAL A 119 9.75 15.40 11.79
C VAL A 119 10.84 15.44 10.73
N GLU A 120 11.33 16.63 10.42
CA GLU A 120 12.30 16.89 9.34
C GLU A 120 13.58 16.05 9.42
N ASP A 121 14.19 15.92 10.60
CA ASP A 121 15.42 15.14 10.79
C ASP A 121 15.25 13.64 10.46
N ARG A 122 14.02 13.12 10.45
CA ARG A 122 13.72 11.71 10.15
C ARG A 122 13.55 11.44 8.66
N LEU A 123 13.38 12.49 7.87
CA LEU A 123 13.18 12.44 6.42
C LEU A 123 14.44 12.80 5.63
N ARG A 124 15.55 13.04 6.32
CA ARG A 124 16.86 13.19 5.71
C ARG A 124 17.34 11.89 5.08
N LYS A 125 18.13 12.01 4.03
CA LYS A 125 18.74 10.90 3.30
C LYS A 125 19.38 9.89 4.25
N GLY A 126 19.07 8.62 4.01
CA GLY A 126 19.58 7.47 4.77
C GLY A 126 18.84 7.20 6.08
N ARG A 127 17.91 8.05 6.51
CA ARG A 127 17.11 7.84 7.71
C ARG A 127 15.89 6.96 7.42
N THR A 128 15.51 6.16 8.40
CA THR A 128 14.28 5.36 8.36
C THR A 128 13.16 6.16 9.03
N PHE A 129 11.98 6.14 8.40
CA PHE A 129 10.76 6.74 8.91
C PHE A 129 9.57 5.79 8.75
N THR A 130 8.54 6.02 9.53
CA THR A 130 7.28 5.29 9.53
C THR A 130 6.13 6.23 9.22
N THR A 131 5.29 5.82 8.29
CA THR A 131 4.04 6.51 7.93
C THR A 131 2.87 5.60 8.27
N VAL A 132 1.84 6.15 8.89
CA VAL A 132 0.59 5.42 9.15
C VAL A 132 -0.54 6.11 8.42
N VAL A 133 -1.26 5.38 7.57
CA VAL A 133 -2.42 5.86 6.83
C VAL A 133 -3.65 5.07 7.27
N ARG A 134 -4.68 5.78 7.73
CA ARG A 134 -6.02 5.20 8.00
C ARG A 134 -6.95 5.54 6.84
N TYR A 135 -7.64 4.54 6.34
CA TYR A 135 -8.46 4.68 5.14
C TYR A 135 -9.65 3.74 5.16
N SER A 136 -10.70 4.08 4.43
CA SER A 136 -11.86 3.21 4.29
C SER A 136 -12.63 3.48 3.00
N GLY A 137 -13.55 2.58 2.66
CA GLY A 137 -14.44 2.74 1.52
C GLY A 137 -14.78 1.41 0.87
N ALA A 138 -15.30 1.49 -0.36
CA ALA A 138 -15.53 0.33 -1.22
C ALA A 138 -14.30 0.14 -2.12
N PRO A 139 -13.49 -0.92 -1.90
CA PRO A 139 -12.36 -1.22 -2.77
C PRO A 139 -12.87 -1.65 -4.16
N GLN A 140 -12.08 -1.39 -5.20
CA GLN A 140 -12.56 -1.46 -6.58
C GLN A 140 -11.84 -2.52 -7.41
N THR A 141 -12.56 -3.11 -8.36
CA THR A 141 -11.94 -3.80 -9.49
C THR A 141 -11.34 -2.76 -10.43
N ILE A 142 -10.07 -2.92 -10.77
CA ILE A 142 -9.39 -2.16 -11.81
C ILE A 142 -9.53 -2.95 -13.11
N THR A 143 -9.86 -2.25 -14.19
CA THR A 143 -9.93 -2.82 -15.54
C THR A 143 -8.86 -2.15 -16.39
N ASP A 144 -7.95 -2.96 -16.92
CA ASP A 144 -6.84 -2.49 -17.74
C ASP A 144 -7.30 -2.18 -19.17
N PRO A 145 -6.48 -1.43 -19.97
CA PRO A 145 -6.83 -1.09 -21.34
C PRO A 145 -7.12 -2.30 -22.25
N ASP A 146 -6.57 -3.47 -21.93
CA ASP A 146 -6.81 -4.72 -22.64
C ASP A 146 -8.06 -5.49 -22.17
N GLY A 147 -8.78 -4.95 -21.18
CA GLY A 147 -9.99 -5.53 -20.60
C GLY A 147 -9.75 -6.56 -19.50
N SER A 148 -8.50 -6.87 -19.16
CA SER A 148 -8.17 -7.69 -18.00
C SER A 148 -8.57 -6.99 -16.70
N LYS A 149 -8.79 -7.78 -15.64
CA LYS A 149 -9.32 -7.29 -14.36
C LYS A 149 -8.41 -7.69 -13.22
N GLU A 150 -8.13 -6.72 -12.38
CA GLU A 150 -7.29 -6.83 -11.19
C GLU A 150 -7.86 -5.97 -10.04
N GLY A 151 -7.11 -5.83 -8.96
CA GLY A 151 -7.52 -5.14 -7.75
C GLY A 151 -8.47 -5.98 -6.90
N TRP A 152 -9.54 -5.36 -6.41
CA TRP A 152 -10.49 -6.04 -5.54
C TRP A 152 -11.58 -6.72 -6.35
N LEU A 153 -11.47 -8.05 -6.50
CA LEU A 153 -12.39 -8.88 -7.26
C LEU A 153 -13.40 -9.53 -6.32
N ARG A 154 -14.66 -9.11 -6.39
CA ARG A 154 -15.73 -9.69 -5.56
C ARG A 154 -16.05 -11.12 -6.01
N THR A 155 -16.21 -12.02 -5.04
CA THR A 155 -16.75 -13.37 -5.24
C THR A 155 -18.17 -13.45 -4.69
N ALA A 156 -18.81 -14.62 -4.81
CA ALA A 156 -20.17 -14.82 -4.30
C ALA A 156 -20.30 -14.63 -2.78
N ASP A 157 -19.23 -14.87 -2.03
CA ASP A 157 -19.23 -14.85 -0.56
C ASP A 157 -18.08 -14.05 0.07
N GLY A 158 -17.30 -13.35 -0.75
CA GLY A 158 -16.11 -12.62 -0.31
C GLY A 158 -15.44 -11.84 -1.43
N ALA A 159 -14.11 -11.88 -1.46
CA ALA A 159 -13.31 -11.20 -2.47
C ALA A 159 -11.89 -11.78 -2.57
N VAL A 160 -11.26 -11.56 -3.70
CA VAL A 160 -9.83 -11.79 -3.92
C VAL A 160 -9.19 -10.47 -4.36
N ALA A 161 -8.14 -10.06 -3.65
CA ALA A 161 -7.29 -8.94 -4.02
C ALA A 161 -6.18 -9.44 -4.95
N LEU A 162 -6.36 -9.26 -6.26
CA LEU A 162 -5.39 -9.62 -7.29
C LEU A 162 -4.52 -8.39 -7.63
N GLY A 163 -3.21 -8.47 -7.48
CA GLY A 163 -2.37 -7.27 -7.48
C GLY A 163 -1.66 -6.90 -8.78
N GLU A 164 -1.58 -7.80 -9.78
CA GLU A 164 -0.74 -7.61 -10.98
C GLU A 164 -1.51 -7.06 -12.19
N PRO A 165 -1.00 -5.99 -12.84
CA PRO A 165 0.22 -5.21 -12.51
C PRO A 165 0.03 -4.11 -11.46
N THR A 166 -1.16 -3.53 -11.31
CA THR A 166 -1.40 -2.30 -10.51
C THR A 166 -2.40 -2.50 -9.36
N GLY A 167 -3.05 -3.65 -9.32
CA GLY A 167 -4.22 -3.96 -8.52
C GLY A 167 -4.05 -3.75 -7.02
N SER A 168 -2.82 -3.83 -6.50
CA SER A 168 -2.56 -3.64 -5.08
C SER A 168 -3.01 -2.28 -4.54
N MET A 169 -2.97 -1.24 -5.38
CA MET A 169 -3.44 0.09 -4.98
C MET A 169 -4.96 0.14 -4.72
N ALA A 170 -5.73 -0.86 -5.14
CA ALA A 170 -7.16 -0.91 -4.89
C ALA A 170 -7.52 -1.27 -3.43
N TRP A 171 -6.56 -1.71 -2.61
CA TRP A 171 -6.83 -2.19 -1.26
C TRP A 171 -5.84 -1.75 -0.18
N PHE A 172 -4.65 -1.22 -0.53
CA PHE A 172 -3.79 -0.52 0.43
C PHE A 172 -2.97 0.61 -0.22
N PRO A 173 -2.62 1.66 0.54
CA PRO A 173 -1.70 2.69 0.06
C PRO A 173 -0.26 2.17 0.07
N GLY A 174 0.50 2.39 -1.00
CA GLY A 174 1.88 1.92 -1.07
C GLY A 174 2.72 2.52 -2.19
N ASN A 175 3.98 2.09 -2.26
CA ASN A 175 4.85 2.32 -3.41
C ASN A 175 4.65 1.16 -4.40
N HIS A 176 3.72 1.30 -5.35
CA HIS A 176 3.29 0.18 -6.17
C HIS A 176 4.13 0.02 -7.43
N HIS A 177 5.36 -0.48 -7.27
CA HIS A 177 6.22 -0.86 -8.38
C HIS A 177 7.10 -2.06 -8.02
N PRO A 178 7.30 -3.04 -8.94
CA PRO A 178 8.05 -4.27 -8.64
C PRO A 178 9.53 -4.07 -8.26
N SER A 179 10.11 -2.90 -8.54
CA SER A 179 11.48 -2.56 -8.11
C SER A 179 11.60 -2.28 -6.61
N ASP A 180 10.50 -1.94 -5.92
CA ASP A 180 10.48 -1.65 -4.48
C ASP A 180 9.83 -2.82 -3.73
N LYS A 181 10.66 -3.78 -3.31
CA LYS A 181 10.20 -4.99 -2.61
C LYS A 181 10.28 -4.78 -1.12
N ALA A 182 9.25 -5.24 -0.41
CA ALA A 182 9.15 -5.09 1.04
C ALA A 182 8.76 -6.41 1.72
N THR A 183 8.98 -6.46 3.03
CA THR A 183 8.41 -7.49 3.90
C THR A 183 6.98 -7.12 4.31
N TYR A 184 6.17 -8.08 4.72
CA TYR A 184 4.75 -7.85 5.00
C TYR A 184 4.28 -8.55 6.28
N ASP A 185 3.54 -7.81 7.11
CA ASP A 185 2.62 -8.34 8.11
C ASP A 185 1.20 -7.92 7.69
N ILE A 186 0.34 -8.89 7.39
CA ILE A 186 -1.03 -8.66 6.90
C ILE A 186 -2.01 -9.31 7.88
N GLU A 187 -2.73 -8.49 8.63
CA GLU A 187 -3.78 -8.92 9.53
C GLU A 187 -5.15 -8.59 8.92
N VAL A 188 -5.96 -9.62 8.70
CA VAL A 188 -7.28 -9.48 8.08
C VAL A 188 -8.35 -9.98 9.03
N THR A 189 -9.28 -9.09 9.39
CA THR A 189 -10.43 -9.36 10.25
C THR A 189 -11.70 -9.44 9.43
N VAL A 190 -12.38 -10.58 9.48
CA VAL A 190 -13.60 -10.88 8.71
C VAL A 190 -14.74 -11.34 9.62
N PRO A 191 -16.01 -11.18 9.22
CA PRO A 191 -17.14 -11.78 9.92
C PRO A 191 -17.13 -13.30 9.77
N ASP A 192 -17.60 -14.01 10.80
CA ASP A 192 -17.83 -15.45 10.70
C ASP A 192 -18.96 -15.74 9.70
N PRO A 193 -18.93 -16.87 8.96
CA PRO A 193 -17.95 -17.96 9.03
C PRO A 193 -16.79 -17.80 8.01
N LEU A 194 -16.44 -16.58 7.60
CA LEU A 194 -15.43 -16.36 6.58
C LEU A 194 -14.01 -16.65 7.08
N THR A 195 -13.14 -17.01 6.16
CA THR A 195 -11.70 -17.18 6.35
C THR A 195 -10.96 -16.18 5.48
N ALA A 196 -9.89 -15.59 6.02
CA ALA A 196 -8.98 -14.73 5.28
C ALA A 196 -7.61 -15.40 5.11
N VAL A 197 -7.12 -15.45 3.88
CA VAL A 197 -5.85 -16.05 3.49
C VAL A 197 -4.98 -14.99 2.82
N SER A 198 -3.70 -14.96 3.17
CA SER A 198 -2.74 -14.02 2.59
C SER A 198 -1.35 -14.68 2.46
N ASN A 199 -0.35 -13.92 2.03
CA ASN A 199 0.99 -14.40 1.73
C ASN A 199 1.77 -14.80 2.98
N GLY A 200 2.68 -15.77 2.81
CA GLY A 200 3.62 -16.17 3.84
C GLY A 200 3.02 -17.13 4.87
N GLN A 201 3.45 -17.00 6.13
CA GLN A 201 3.06 -17.93 7.20
C GLN A 201 1.92 -17.35 8.02
N LEU A 202 0.90 -18.16 8.31
CA LEU A 202 -0.10 -17.83 9.32
C LEU A 202 0.57 -17.84 10.71
N VAL A 203 0.72 -16.65 11.28
CA VAL A 203 1.36 -16.43 12.59
C VAL A 203 0.36 -16.62 13.71
N SER A 204 -0.84 -16.04 13.57
CA SER A 204 -1.89 -16.15 14.57
C SER A 204 -3.29 -16.10 13.97
N ARG A 205 -4.24 -16.68 14.70
CA ARG A 205 -5.68 -16.60 14.43
C ARG A 205 -6.38 -16.36 15.76
N SER A 206 -7.22 -15.34 15.82
CA SER A 206 -7.99 -15.00 17.02
C SER A 206 -9.44 -14.70 16.65
N THR A 207 -10.37 -15.08 17.52
CA THR A 207 -11.80 -14.82 17.34
C THR A 207 -12.30 -13.99 18.51
N ALA A 208 -13.03 -12.92 18.21
CA ALA A 208 -13.66 -12.05 19.19
C ALA A 208 -15.10 -11.75 18.75
N GLY A 209 -16.07 -12.20 19.53
CA GLY A 209 -17.49 -12.11 19.14
C GLY A 209 -17.75 -12.92 17.87
N SER A 210 -18.32 -12.28 16.85
CA SER A 210 -18.64 -12.89 15.55
C SER A 210 -17.61 -12.56 14.46
N ARG A 211 -16.38 -12.23 14.85
CA ARG A 211 -15.31 -11.83 13.93
C ARG A 211 -14.05 -12.61 14.24
N THR A 212 -13.33 -12.97 13.17
CA THR A 212 -12.06 -13.69 13.26
C THR A 212 -10.97 -12.91 12.52
N SER A 213 -9.84 -12.71 13.18
CA SER A 213 -8.63 -12.07 12.66
C SER A 213 -7.59 -13.13 12.30
N TYR A 214 -6.98 -12.99 11.13
CA TYR A 214 -5.95 -13.86 10.59
C TYR A 214 -4.70 -13.04 10.30
N HIS A 215 -3.61 -13.34 10.98
CA HIS A 215 -2.34 -12.62 10.84
C HIS A 215 -1.33 -13.44 10.05
N TRP A 216 -0.94 -12.94 8.90
CA TRP A 216 -0.01 -13.55 7.96
C TRP A 216 1.29 -12.75 7.89
N ARG A 217 2.43 -13.44 7.80
CA ARG A 217 3.75 -12.81 7.72
C ARG A 217 4.55 -13.35 6.54
N THR A 218 5.03 -12.43 5.71
CA THR A 218 6.03 -12.68 4.66
C THR A 218 7.34 -11.99 5.08
N ALA A 219 8.35 -12.79 5.44
CA ALA A 219 9.62 -12.28 5.96
C ALA A 219 10.61 -11.92 4.85
N GLU A 220 10.42 -12.48 3.66
CA GLU A 220 11.23 -12.28 2.48
C GLU A 220 10.65 -11.13 1.62
N PRO A 221 11.46 -10.18 1.11
CA PRO A 221 10.94 -9.08 0.32
C PRO A 221 10.21 -9.54 -0.96
N MET A 222 8.96 -9.14 -1.11
CA MET A 222 8.16 -9.37 -2.31
C MET A 222 7.70 -8.05 -2.93
N ALA A 223 7.42 -8.07 -4.24
CA ALA A 223 6.83 -6.93 -4.93
C ALA A 223 5.38 -6.73 -4.45
N SER A 224 4.90 -5.49 -4.43
CA SER A 224 3.57 -5.19 -3.90
C SER A 224 2.43 -5.87 -4.64
N TYR A 225 2.58 -6.14 -5.94
CA TYR A 225 1.56 -6.82 -6.74
C TYR A 225 1.38 -8.30 -6.34
N LEU A 226 2.38 -8.91 -5.69
CA LEU A 226 2.29 -10.29 -5.18
C LEU A 226 1.51 -10.35 -3.87
N ALA A 227 1.38 -9.24 -3.15
CA ALA A 227 0.53 -9.16 -1.97
C ALA A 227 -0.92 -9.47 -2.36
N THR A 228 -1.50 -10.45 -1.69
CA THR A 228 -2.80 -11.05 -1.99
C THR A 228 -3.59 -11.20 -0.71
N VAL A 229 -4.89 -10.93 -0.79
CA VAL A 229 -5.87 -11.29 0.25
C VAL A 229 -7.00 -12.04 -0.42
N ALA A 230 -7.33 -13.23 0.07
CA ALA A 230 -8.51 -13.97 -0.33
C ALA A 230 -9.42 -14.14 0.89
N VAL A 231 -10.65 -13.65 0.79
CA VAL A 231 -11.70 -13.76 1.80
C VAL A 231 -12.86 -14.54 1.21
N GLY A 232 -13.34 -15.53 1.95
CA GLY A 232 -14.48 -16.36 1.54
C GLY A 232 -14.70 -17.53 2.49
N ARG A 233 -15.62 -18.43 2.16
CA ARG A 233 -15.71 -19.73 2.81
C ARG A 233 -14.73 -20.67 2.17
N PHE A 234 -13.86 -21.25 2.98
CA PHE A 234 -12.83 -22.17 2.52
C PHE A 234 -12.81 -23.46 3.33
N THR A 235 -12.63 -24.59 2.64
CA THR A 235 -12.06 -25.79 3.23
C THR A 235 -10.56 -25.57 3.35
N THR A 236 -10.04 -25.51 4.58
CA THR A 236 -8.62 -25.26 4.84
C THR A 236 -7.90 -26.53 5.27
N GLN A 237 -6.66 -26.68 4.83
CA GLN A 237 -5.77 -27.75 5.26
C GLN A 237 -4.39 -27.17 5.53
N GLN A 238 -3.78 -27.65 6.62
CA GLN A 238 -2.39 -27.35 6.95
C GLN A 238 -1.58 -28.64 6.92
N SER A 239 -0.41 -28.58 6.32
CA SER A 239 0.54 -29.69 6.27
C SER A 239 1.98 -29.17 6.23
N ARG A 240 2.94 -30.08 6.10
CA ARG A 240 4.34 -29.74 5.87
C ARG A 240 4.91 -30.60 4.75
N THR A 241 5.82 -30.04 3.97
CA THR A 241 6.68 -30.84 3.09
C THR A 241 7.64 -31.70 3.93
N PRO A 242 8.27 -32.74 3.34
CA PRO A 242 9.30 -33.52 4.04
C PRO A 242 10.42 -32.67 4.63
N ASP A 243 10.81 -31.59 3.94
CA ASP A 243 11.86 -30.65 4.38
C ASP A 243 11.34 -29.56 5.35
N GLY A 244 10.09 -29.69 5.83
CA GLY A 244 9.53 -28.89 6.91
C GLY A 244 8.85 -27.59 6.50
N ILE A 245 8.76 -27.27 5.20
CA ILE A 245 8.04 -26.09 4.69
C ILE A 245 6.57 -26.21 5.05
N ARG A 246 6.01 -25.19 5.68
CA ARG A 246 4.59 -25.14 6.06
C ARG A 246 3.75 -24.92 4.81
N LEU A 247 2.74 -25.75 4.61
CA LEU A 247 1.74 -25.60 3.56
C LEU A 247 0.40 -25.25 4.19
N PHE A 248 -0.25 -24.24 3.60
CA PHE A 248 -1.63 -23.88 3.90
C PHE A 248 -2.39 -23.84 2.58
N THR A 249 -3.43 -24.65 2.46
CA THR A 249 -4.33 -24.63 1.30
C THR A 249 -5.71 -24.20 1.75
N ALA A 250 -6.34 -23.33 0.97
CA ALA A 250 -7.72 -22.93 1.14
C ALA A 250 -8.43 -23.09 -0.20
N VAL A 251 -9.53 -23.83 -0.19
CA VAL A 251 -10.28 -24.13 -1.41
C VAL A 251 -11.75 -23.89 -1.17
N ASP A 252 -12.41 -23.28 -2.15
CA ASP A 252 -13.86 -23.16 -2.14
C ASP A 252 -14.48 -24.56 -1.94
N PRO A 253 -15.45 -24.74 -1.01
CA PRO A 253 -16.07 -26.04 -0.76
C PRO A 253 -16.61 -26.74 -2.00
N GLU A 254 -17.14 -26.00 -2.98
CA GLU A 254 -17.66 -26.55 -4.24
C GLU A 254 -16.55 -27.11 -5.13
N SER A 255 -15.33 -26.57 -5.00
CA SER A 255 -14.15 -26.98 -5.75
C SER A 255 -13.27 -28.01 -5.03
N ALA A 256 -13.54 -28.29 -3.74
CA ALA A 256 -12.66 -29.10 -2.90
C ALA A 256 -12.45 -30.53 -3.43
N ALA A 257 -13.52 -31.19 -3.88
CA ALA A 257 -13.43 -32.54 -4.43
C ALA A 257 -12.63 -32.59 -5.74
N ALA A 258 -12.89 -31.65 -6.66
CA ALA A 258 -12.21 -31.57 -7.95
C ALA A 258 -10.73 -31.17 -7.81
N SER A 259 -10.39 -30.40 -6.78
CA SER A 259 -9.02 -29.89 -6.56
C SER A 259 -8.13 -30.86 -5.80
N LYS A 260 -8.68 -31.95 -5.24
CA LYS A 260 -7.94 -32.85 -4.33
C LYS A 260 -6.63 -33.37 -4.93
N ASP A 261 -6.69 -33.89 -6.16
CA ASP A 261 -5.53 -34.54 -6.79
C ASP A 261 -4.45 -33.52 -7.19
N VAL A 262 -4.84 -32.31 -7.63
CA VAL A 262 -3.87 -31.26 -7.95
C VAL A 262 -3.20 -30.69 -6.70
N LEU A 263 -3.94 -30.50 -5.61
CA LEU A 263 -3.35 -30.05 -4.34
C LEU A 263 -2.39 -31.08 -3.75
N ALA A 264 -2.66 -32.38 -3.93
CA ALA A 264 -1.77 -33.45 -3.49
C ALA A 264 -0.39 -33.41 -4.19
N ARG A 265 -0.28 -32.75 -5.35
CA ARG A 265 0.99 -32.57 -6.10
C ARG A 265 1.83 -31.40 -5.60
N ILE A 266 1.33 -30.53 -4.72
CA ILE A 266 2.08 -29.35 -4.24
C ILE A 266 3.47 -29.72 -3.69
N PRO A 267 3.64 -30.75 -2.83
CA PRO A 267 4.95 -31.13 -2.34
C PRO A 267 5.92 -31.51 -3.47
N ASP A 268 5.46 -32.21 -4.50
CA ASP A 268 6.30 -32.59 -5.66
C ASP A 268 6.73 -31.37 -6.47
N VAL A 269 5.81 -30.41 -6.65
CA VAL A 269 6.10 -29.16 -7.38
C VAL A 269 7.16 -28.36 -6.63
N LEU A 270 7.07 -28.28 -5.30
CA LEU A 270 8.05 -27.59 -4.47
C LEU A 270 9.41 -28.30 -4.49
N ALA A 271 9.44 -29.62 -4.37
CA ALA A 271 10.66 -30.41 -4.44
C ALA A 271 11.36 -30.23 -5.80
N TRP A 272 10.60 -30.30 -6.90
CA TRP A 272 11.13 -30.05 -8.23
C TRP A 272 11.66 -28.61 -8.38
N SER A 273 10.93 -27.62 -7.85
CA SER A 273 11.34 -26.21 -7.92
C SER A 273 12.64 -25.97 -7.16
N ALA A 274 12.77 -26.56 -5.97
CA ALA A 274 13.99 -26.48 -5.17
C ALA A 274 15.19 -27.16 -5.87
N GLU A 275 14.97 -28.28 -6.55
CA GLU A 275 16.02 -28.95 -7.36
C GLU A 275 16.51 -28.07 -8.52
N LYS A 276 15.60 -27.33 -9.17
CA LYS A 276 15.94 -26.54 -10.37
C LYS A 276 16.44 -25.14 -10.07
N PHE A 277 15.92 -24.49 -9.04
CA PHE A 277 16.16 -23.08 -8.77
C PHE A 277 16.95 -22.83 -7.48
N GLY A 278 17.18 -23.87 -6.68
CA GLY A 278 17.77 -23.77 -5.35
C GLY A 278 16.72 -23.52 -4.26
N PRO A 279 17.17 -23.37 -3.00
CA PRO A 279 16.30 -23.01 -1.88
C PRO A 279 15.52 -21.72 -2.08
#